data_AF-A0A542YSE8-F1
#
_entry.id   AF-A0A542YSE8-F1
#
_cell.length_a   1.000
_cell.length_b   1.000
_cell.length_c   1.000
_cell.angle_alpha   90.00
_cell.angle_beta   90.00
_cell.angle_gamma   90.00
#
_symmetry.space_group_name_H-M   'P 1'
#
loop_
_entity.id
_entity.type
_entity.pdbx_description
1 polymer ?
#
loop_
_entity_poly.entity_id
_entity_poly.type
_entity_poly.pdbx_seq_one_letter_code
_entity_poly.pdbx_strand_id
1 'polypeptide(L)'
;MSTWLLPLVVAGLALGGVPVARWLRWVSYRKPDEEDLPLPGKRWWVPPWLAVAGGLLTWRVVLSDPARGVGEVVDPGVGSGREGWVQLVLLLTLLAVMLACVCLAAMDMDVHRLPDRIMWPTMGVLTVGLLLAGLLGGGLLPWVWALLAGLLCGLAYLLLALTSLARGSLAIGLGDVKLAALLGAGLGWFGWQSVVVGMYAGVLLGGVFALVLLVLRRVTFGGHLPYGPPMMIGALVGAVLPPDVLSGLF
;
A
#
# COMPACT_ATOMS: atom_id res chain seq x y z
N MET A 1 -10.98 -22.79 0.94
CA MET A 1 -10.58 -22.45 2.33
C MET A 1 -11.81 -21.91 3.08
N SER A 2 -11.96 -22.20 4.37
CA SER A 2 -13.22 -21.92 5.10
C SER A 2 -13.39 -20.44 5.43
N THR A 3 -14.62 -19.93 5.32
CA THR A 3 -15.02 -18.54 5.62
C THR A 3 -14.69 -18.08 7.06
N TRP A 4 -14.40 -19.03 7.96
CA TRP A 4 -13.97 -18.81 9.35
C TRP A 4 -12.56 -18.23 9.49
N LEU A 5 -11.71 -18.33 8.46
CA LEU A 5 -10.36 -17.75 8.52
C LEU A 5 -10.38 -16.21 8.55
N LEU A 6 -11.34 -15.59 7.87
CA LEU A 6 -11.44 -14.14 7.78
C LEU A 6 -11.66 -13.46 9.14
N PRO A 7 -12.66 -13.86 9.98
CA PRO A 7 -12.82 -13.25 11.30
C PRO A 7 -11.62 -13.51 12.22
N LEU A 8 -10.93 -14.64 12.10
CA LEU A 8 -9.71 -14.93 12.89
C LEU A 8 -8.54 -14.03 12.51
N VAL A 9 -8.32 -13.83 11.20
CA VAL A 9 -7.28 -12.91 10.71
C VAL A 9 -7.59 -11.47 11.16
N VAL A 10 -8.83 -11.03 10.99
CA VAL A 10 -9.28 -9.69 11.42
C VAL A 10 -9.07 -9.50 12.94
N ALA A 11 -9.47 -10.47 13.75
CA ALA A 11 -9.27 -10.42 15.20
C ALA A 11 -7.78 -10.43 15.58
N GLY A 12 -6.98 -11.28 14.95
CA GLY A 12 -5.53 -11.35 15.16
C GLY A 12 -4.82 -10.04 14.81
N LEU A 13 -5.20 -9.40 13.69
CA LEU A 13 -4.66 -8.11 13.28
C LEU A 13 -5.11 -6.96 14.19
N ALA A 14 -6.37 -6.97 14.65
CA ALA A 14 -6.84 -6.01 15.63
C ALA A 14 -6.04 -6.09 16.94
N LEU A 15 -5.83 -7.31 17.46
CA LEU A 15 -5.04 -7.55 18.67
C LEU A 15 -3.57 -7.20 18.47
N GLY A 16 -2.97 -7.63 17.35
CA GLY A 16 -1.59 -7.32 16.97
C GLY A 16 -1.35 -5.84 16.68
N GLY A 17 -2.38 -5.08 16.33
CA GLY A 17 -2.28 -3.64 16.15
C GLY A 17 -2.07 -2.85 17.44
N VAL A 18 -2.46 -3.40 18.61
CA VAL A 18 -2.27 -2.75 19.91
C VAL A 18 -0.79 -2.59 20.28
N PRO A 19 0.07 -3.63 20.23
CA PRO A 19 1.50 -3.45 20.47
C PRO A 19 2.16 -2.59 19.39
N VAL A 20 1.73 -2.64 18.13
CA VAL A 20 2.23 -1.75 17.06
C VAL A 20 1.92 -0.28 17.37
N ALA A 21 0.69 0.03 17.75
CA ALA A 21 0.27 1.37 18.14
C ALA A 21 1.03 1.89 19.37
N ARG A 22 1.38 0.99 20.30
CA ARG A 22 2.23 1.32 21.46
C ARG A 22 3.68 1.55 21.04
N TRP A 23 4.25 0.65 20.23
CA TRP A 23 5.62 0.73 19.74
C TRP A 23 5.87 2.04 18.99
N LEU A 24 4.94 2.43 18.12
CA LEU A 24 4.99 3.69 17.38
C LEU A 24 4.98 4.96 18.26
N ARG A 25 4.63 4.86 19.55
CA ARG A 25 4.77 5.98 20.49
C ARG A 25 6.18 6.13 21.05
N TRP A 26 6.93 5.03 21.14
CA TRP A 26 8.16 4.95 21.92
C TRP A 26 9.41 4.83 21.05
N VAL A 27 9.26 4.60 19.74
CA VAL A 27 10.41 4.51 18.84
C VAL A 27 10.90 5.88 18.41
N SER A 28 12.20 6.11 18.60
CA SER A 28 12.93 7.24 18.05
C SER A 28 13.19 7.04 16.55
N TYR A 29 12.18 7.28 15.72
CA TYR A 29 12.36 7.50 14.27
C TYR A 29 12.65 8.98 13.95
N ARG A 30 12.55 9.87 14.95
CA ARG A 30 12.94 11.27 14.89
C ARG A 30 14.45 11.40 14.84
N LYS A 31 14.92 12.32 14.01
CA LYS A 31 16.32 12.73 13.97
C LYS A 31 16.62 13.72 15.12
N PRO A 32 17.90 13.97 15.45
CA PRO A 32 18.27 14.90 16.52
C PRO A 32 17.70 16.31 16.38
N ASP A 33 17.46 16.76 15.15
CA ASP A 33 16.84 18.06 14.81
C ASP A 33 15.31 18.09 14.98
N GLU A 34 14.69 16.97 15.37
CA GLU A 34 13.23 16.81 15.46
C GLU A 34 12.75 16.42 16.86
N GLU A 35 13.66 16.36 17.84
CA GLU A 35 13.37 15.99 19.22
C GLU A 35 12.40 16.98 19.90
N ASP A 36 12.42 18.24 19.48
CA ASP A 36 11.59 19.33 20.01
C ASP A 36 10.11 19.27 19.56
N LEU A 37 9.77 18.40 18.58
CA LEU A 37 8.39 18.26 18.13
C LEU A 37 7.50 17.68 19.25
N PRO A 38 6.21 18.06 19.34
CA PRO A 38 5.28 17.48 20.31
C PRO A 38 5.24 15.95 20.18
N LEU A 39 5.19 15.21 21.29
CA LEU A 39 5.13 13.74 21.25
C LEU A 39 3.99 13.25 20.35
N PRO A 40 4.21 12.19 19.56
CA PRO A 40 3.19 11.66 18.67
C PRO A 40 1.93 11.28 19.47
N GLY A 41 0.78 11.72 18.96
CA GLY A 41 -0.51 11.54 19.64
C GLY A 41 -0.91 10.07 19.81
N LYS A 42 -2.06 9.84 20.47
CA LYS A 42 -2.59 8.47 20.65
C LYS A 42 -2.96 7.87 19.28
N ARG A 43 -2.21 6.87 18.81
CA ARG A 43 -2.48 6.14 17.54
C ARG A 43 -3.58 5.08 17.65
N TRP A 44 -4.73 5.45 18.22
CA TRP A 44 -5.86 4.55 18.47
C TRP A 44 -6.47 3.96 17.18
N TRP A 45 -6.23 4.60 16.05
CA TRP A 45 -6.73 4.20 14.74
C TRP A 45 -5.93 3.04 14.11
N VAL A 46 -4.72 2.76 14.60
CA VAL A 46 -3.85 1.70 14.03
C VAL A 46 -4.48 0.30 14.15
N PRO A 47 -4.96 -0.16 15.33
CA PRO A 47 -5.61 -1.46 15.45
C PRO A 47 -6.83 -1.67 14.55
N PRO A 48 -7.85 -0.79 14.53
CA PRO A 48 -9.01 -0.98 13.66
C PRO A 48 -8.62 -0.90 12.18
N TRP A 49 -7.65 -0.05 11.81
CA TRP A 49 -7.22 0.05 10.42
C TRP A 49 -6.47 -1.19 9.93
N LEU A 50 -5.57 -1.76 10.73
CA LEU A 50 -4.90 -3.04 10.41
C LEU A 50 -5.92 -4.17 10.24
N ALA A 51 -6.94 -4.21 11.09
CA ALA A 51 -8.01 -5.20 11.03
C ALA A 51 -8.83 -5.07 9.73
N VAL A 52 -9.25 -3.85 9.38
CA VAL A 52 -10.00 -3.58 8.16
C VAL A 52 -9.17 -3.84 6.91
N ALA A 53 -7.98 -3.25 6.81
CA ALA A 53 -7.13 -3.38 5.63
C ALA A 53 -6.68 -4.83 5.40
N GLY A 54 -6.25 -5.52 6.46
CA GLY A 54 -5.88 -6.93 6.34
C GLY A 54 -7.08 -7.85 6.10
N GLY A 55 -8.25 -7.54 6.65
CA GLY A 55 -9.50 -8.23 6.32
C GLY A 55 -9.88 -8.11 4.84
N LEU A 56 -9.76 -6.90 4.29
CA LEU A 56 -9.99 -6.63 2.86
C LEU A 56 -8.99 -7.33 1.95
N LEU A 57 -7.70 -7.34 2.31
CA LEU A 57 -6.68 -8.08 1.56
C LEU A 57 -6.88 -9.60 1.65
N THR A 58 -7.27 -10.10 2.82
CA THR A 58 -7.60 -11.52 3.01
C THR A 58 -8.81 -11.90 2.17
N TRP A 59 -9.86 -11.08 2.18
CA TRP A 59 -11.01 -11.25 1.30
C TRP A 59 -10.58 -11.26 -0.17
N ARG A 60 -9.73 -10.30 -0.56
CA ARG A 60 -9.25 -10.17 -1.94
C ARG A 60 -8.53 -11.43 -2.43
N VAL A 61 -7.59 -11.93 -1.63
CA VAL A 61 -6.71 -13.06 -1.99
C VAL A 61 -7.42 -14.42 -1.86
N VAL A 62 -8.28 -14.59 -0.85
CA VAL A 62 -8.82 -15.91 -0.49
C VAL A 62 -10.24 -16.14 -1.05
N LEU A 63 -11.04 -15.09 -1.20
CA LEU A 63 -12.49 -15.23 -1.49
C LEU A 63 -12.90 -14.71 -2.86
N SER A 64 -12.14 -13.80 -3.48
CA SER A 64 -12.51 -13.15 -4.76
C SER A 64 -11.62 -13.53 -5.95
N ASP A 65 -11.15 -14.79 -5.95
CA ASP A 65 -10.39 -15.44 -7.02
C ASP A 65 -8.98 -14.83 -7.27
N PRO A 66 -7.90 -15.47 -6.77
CA PRO A 66 -6.54 -14.93 -6.83
C PRO A 66 -5.91 -14.94 -8.23
N ALA A 67 -6.49 -15.71 -9.16
CA ALA A 67 -5.85 -16.08 -10.41
C ALA A 67 -6.14 -15.14 -11.59
N ARG A 68 -7.07 -14.18 -11.44
CA ARG A 68 -7.26 -13.11 -12.44
C ARG A 68 -6.15 -12.06 -12.38
N GLY A 69 -4.92 -12.49 -12.60
CA GLY A 69 -3.83 -11.66 -13.07
C GLY A 69 -4.00 -11.36 -14.56
N VAL A 70 -3.23 -10.39 -15.05
CA VAL A 70 -3.22 -10.00 -16.47
C VAL A 70 -2.80 -11.20 -17.33
N GLY A 71 -3.75 -11.76 -18.08
CA GLY A 71 -3.49 -12.69 -19.17
C GLY A 71 -3.54 -14.19 -18.84
N GLU A 72 -4.57 -14.67 -18.13
CA GLU A 72 -4.77 -16.11 -17.98
C GLU A 72 -5.01 -16.81 -19.33
N VAL A 73 -3.98 -17.52 -19.80
CA VAL A 73 -4.15 -18.89 -20.30
C VAL A 73 -4.06 -19.77 -19.05
N VAL A 74 -5.20 -20.31 -18.61
CA VAL A 74 -5.23 -21.35 -17.57
C VAL A 74 -4.37 -22.51 -18.06
N ASP A 75 -3.26 -22.79 -17.39
CA ASP A 75 -2.46 -23.97 -17.68
C ASP A 75 -3.12 -25.16 -16.95
N PRO A 76 -3.80 -26.08 -17.66
CA PRO A 76 -4.68 -27.10 -17.05
C PRO A 76 -3.93 -28.16 -16.22
N GLY A 77 -2.60 -28.04 -16.10
CA GLY A 77 -1.74 -28.97 -15.36
C GLY A 77 -1.42 -28.58 -13.91
N VAL A 78 -1.87 -27.42 -13.41
CA VAL A 78 -1.59 -26.99 -12.03
C VAL A 78 -2.51 -27.75 -11.06
N GLY A 79 -1.94 -28.74 -10.37
CA GLY A 79 -2.65 -29.50 -9.35
C GLY A 79 -3.15 -28.59 -8.21
N SER A 80 -4.38 -28.84 -7.75
CA SER A 80 -5.14 -28.11 -6.71
C SER A 80 -4.39 -27.85 -5.38
N GLY A 81 -3.26 -28.50 -5.13
CA GLY A 81 -2.43 -28.28 -3.94
C GLY A 81 -1.50 -27.06 -4.01
N ARG A 82 -1.15 -26.54 -5.20
CA ARG A 82 -0.21 -25.41 -5.36
C ARG A 82 -0.86 -24.04 -5.14
N GLU A 83 -2.13 -23.92 -5.49
CA GLU A 83 -2.89 -22.67 -5.36
C GLU A 83 -2.96 -22.17 -3.91
N GLY A 84 -3.11 -23.06 -2.95
CA GLY A 84 -3.11 -22.71 -1.52
C GLY A 84 -1.78 -22.12 -1.05
N TRP A 85 -0.65 -22.59 -1.60
CA TRP A 85 0.67 -22.04 -1.28
C TRP A 85 0.88 -20.67 -1.89
N VAL A 86 0.43 -20.44 -3.12
CA VAL A 86 0.46 -19.12 -3.77
C VAL A 86 -0.36 -18.12 -2.95
N GLN A 87 -1.59 -18.48 -2.58
CA GLN A 87 -2.46 -17.65 -1.74
C GLN A 87 -1.83 -17.32 -0.39
N LEU A 88 -1.23 -18.31 0.27
CA LEU A 88 -0.58 -18.12 1.56
C LEU A 88 0.61 -17.15 1.45
N VAL A 89 1.51 -17.37 0.50
CA VAL A 89 2.69 -16.51 0.32
C VAL A 89 2.27 -15.09 -0.07
N LEU A 90 1.32 -14.96 -0.99
CA LEU A 90 0.80 -13.66 -1.41
C LEU A 90 0.15 -12.92 -0.23
N LEU A 91 -0.70 -13.60 0.55
CA LEU A 91 -1.36 -13.01 1.71
C LEU A 91 -0.36 -12.55 2.76
N LEU A 92 0.60 -13.41 3.14
CA LEU A 92 1.64 -13.06 4.12
C LEU A 92 2.47 -11.86 3.66
N THR A 93 2.82 -11.84 2.36
CA THR A 93 3.57 -10.72 1.75
C THR A 93 2.77 -9.42 1.84
N LEU A 94 1.51 -9.44 1.41
CA LEU A 94 0.65 -8.25 1.41
C LEU A 94 0.32 -7.77 2.83
N LEU A 95 0.13 -8.67 3.79
CA LEU A 95 -0.08 -8.30 5.20
C LEU A 95 1.17 -7.66 5.81
N ALA A 96 2.36 -8.17 5.49
CA ALA A 96 3.62 -7.57 5.95
C ALA A 96 3.83 -6.17 5.35
N VAL A 97 3.56 -6.01 4.06
CA VAL A 97 3.63 -4.70 3.37
C VAL A 97 2.57 -3.74 3.92
N MET A 98 1.35 -4.21 4.16
CA MET A 98 0.27 -3.42 4.74
C MET A 98 0.64 -2.93 6.14
N LEU A 99 1.20 -3.80 6.99
CA LEU A 99 1.70 -3.40 8.31
C LEU A 99 2.77 -2.30 8.20
N ALA A 100 3.73 -2.46 7.28
CA ALA A 100 4.76 -1.46 7.04
C ALA A 100 4.15 -0.13 6.54
N CYS A 101 3.19 -0.18 5.62
CA CYS A 101 2.43 0.99 5.16
C CYS A 101 1.74 1.71 6.32
N VAL A 102 1.09 1.00 7.25
CA VAL A 102 0.46 1.63 8.42
C VAL A 102 1.49 2.31 9.32
N CYS A 103 2.65 1.68 9.57
CA CYS A 103 3.75 2.30 10.30
C CYS A 103 4.28 3.54 9.59
N LEU A 104 4.50 3.45 8.27
CA LEU A 104 4.97 4.54 7.42
C LEU A 104 3.99 5.72 7.38
N ALA A 105 2.69 5.46 7.21
CA ALA A 105 1.64 6.49 7.26
C ALA A 105 1.65 7.21 8.60
N ALA A 106 1.79 6.45 9.68
CA ALA A 106 1.76 7.02 11.01
C ALA A 106 3.04 7.84 11.29
N MET A 107 4.20 7.48 10.72
CA MET A 107 5.42 8.29 10.77
C MET A 107 5.32 9.53 9.87
N ASP A 108 4.73 9.39 8.68
CA ASP A 108 4.49 10.48 7.74
C ASP A 108 3.60 11.57 8.35
N MET A 109 2.55 11.19 9.08
CA MET A 109 1.70 12.14 9.80
C MET A 109 2.42 12.93 10.89
N ASP A 110 3.51 12.39 11.46
CA ASP A 110 4.23 13.04 12.57
C ASP A 110 5.40 13.90 12.08
N VAL A 111 6.17 13.42 11.09
CA VAL A 111 7.41 14.06 10.63
C VAL A 111 7.44 14.37 9.14
N HIS A 112 6.34 14.13 8.40
CA HIS A 112 6.22 14.37 6.96
C HIS A 112 7.37 13.72 6.16
N ARG A 113 7.79 12.53 6.60
CA ARG A 113 8.88 11.77 6.01
C ARG A 113 8.63 10.27 6.14
N LEU A 114 9.00 9.57 5.07
CA LEU A 114 9.03 8.12 5.00
C LEU A 114 10.47 7.61 5.28
N PRO A 115 10.72 6.92 6.40
CA PRO A 115 12.05 6.42 6.74
C PRO A 115 12.49 5.28 5.82
N ASP A 116 13.63 5.48 5.16
CA ASP A 116 14.26 4.50 4.26
C ASP A 116 14.55 3.15 4.93
N ARG A 117 14.79 3.15 6.25
CA ARG A 117 15.01 1.94 7.05
C ARG A 117 13.83 0.97 7.01
N ILE A 118 12.61 1.47 6.78
CA ILE A 118 11.40 0.63 6.66
C ILE A 118 11.04 0.46 5.18
N MET A 119 11.17 1.52 4.37
CA MET A 119 10.80 1.48 2.96
C MET A 119 11.58 0.43 2.17
N TRP A 120 12.92 0.40 2.26
CA TRP A 120 13.75 -0.53 1.49
C TRP A 120 13.47 -2.00 1.83
N PRO A 121 13.43 -2.43 3.11
CA PRO A 121 13.02 -3.78 3.45
C PRO A 121 11.63 -4.13 2.93
N THR A 122 10.68 -3.19 2.98
CA THR A 122 9.31 -3.42 2.52
C THR A 122 9.26 -3.68 1.01
N MET A 123 10.00 -2.92 0.21
CA MET A 123 10.14 -3.17 -1.24
C MET A 123 10.77 -4.54 -1.53
N GLY A 124 11.78 -4.92 -0.74
CA GLY A 124 12.40 -6.24 -0.81
C GLY A 124 11.41 -7.37 -0.50
N VAL A 125 10.67 -7.26 0.61
CA VAL A 125 9.64 -8.23 1.00
C VAL A 125 8.58 -8.37 -0.08
N LEU A 126 8.09 -7.27 -0.64
CA LEU A 126 7.11 -7.31 -1.72
C LEU A 126 7.67 -8.03 -2.95
N THR A 127 8.84 -7.61 -3.43
CA THR A 127 9.42 -8.14 -4.67
C THR A 127 9.74 -9.64 -4.57
N VAL A 128 10.34 -10.06 -3.46
CA VAL A 128 10.69 -11.46 -3.19
C VAL A 128 9.44 -12.28 -2.93
N GLY A 129 8.48 -11.76 -2.17
CA GLY A 129 7.23 -12.45 -1.87
C GLY A 129 6.39 -12.71 -3.12
N LEU A 130 6.27 -11.71 -4.00
CA LEU A 130 5.60 -11.88 -5.30
C LEU A 130 6.36 -12.86 -6.21
N LEU A 131 7.70 -12.84 -6.21
CA LEU A 131 8.50 -13.80 -6.98
C LEU A 131 8.24 -15.23 -6.49
N LEU A 132 8.25 -15.45 -5.17
CA LEU A 132 7.96 -16.74 -4.56
C LEU A 132 6.55 -17.21 -4.91
N ALA A 133 5.55 -16.32 -4.85
CA ALA A 133 4.19 -16.62 -5.28
C ALA A 133 4.14 -17.03 -6.77
N GLY A 134 4.89 -16.34 -7.64
CA GLY A 134 5.02 -16.68 -9.06
C GLY A 134 5.64 -18.06 -9.28
N LEU A 135 6.74 -18.37 -8.58
CA LEU A 135 7.46 -19.65 -8.67
C LEU A 135 6.64 -20.84 -8.14
N LEU A 136 5.73 -20.61 -7.19
CA LEU A 136 4.90 -21.65 -6.59
C LEU A 136 3.67 -22.03 -7.43
N GLY A 137 3.36 -21.25 -8.47
CA GLY A 137 2.25 -21.54 -9.40
C GLY A 137 1.51 -20.31 -9.91
N GLY A 138 1.80 -19.09 -9.40
CA GLY A 138 1.17 -17.86 -9.89
C GLY A 138 1.68 -17.36 -11.24
N GLY A 139 2.74 -17.96 -11.77
CA GLY A 139 3.37 -17.54 -13.02
C GLY A 139 4.30 -16.34 -12.85
N LEU A 140 5.29 -16.24 -13.75
CA LEU A 140 6.26 -15.13 -13.71
C LEU A 140 5.73 -13.86 -14.39
N LEU A 141 4.71 -13.98 -15.25
CA LEU A 141 4.15 -12.84 -15.97
C LEU A 141 3.53 -11.80 -15.01
N PRO A 142 2.69 -12.16 -14.02
CA PRO A 142 2.19 -11.20 -13.02
C PRO A 142 3.31 -10.52 -12.22
N TRP A 143 4.41 -11.22 -11.97
CA TRP A 143 5.57 -10.63 -11.30
C TRP A 143 6.28 -9.58 -12.17
N VAL A 144 6.43 -9.83 -13.47
CA VAL A 144 6.96 -8.84 -14.42
C VAL A 144 6.04 -7.62 -14.51
N TRP A 145 4.71 -7.83 -14.57
CA TRP A 145 3.75 -6.74 -14.57
C TRP A 145 3.79 -5.92 -13.28
N ALA A 146 3.96 -6.56 -12.12
CA ALA A 146 4.19 -5.88 -10.86
C ALA A 146 5.43 -4.98 -10.94
N LEU A 147 6.57 -5.49 -11.40
CA LEU A 147 7.78 -4.69 -11.55
C LEU A 147 7.60 -3.51 -12.52
N LEU A 148 6.96 -3.74 -13.67
CA LEU A 148 6.68 -2.69 -14.65
C LEU A 148 5.74 -1.63 -14.08
N ALA A 149 4.66 -2.04 -13.41
CA ALA A 149 3.73 -1.11 -12.78
C ALA A 149 4.40 -0.27 -11.68
N GLY A 150 5.24 -0.89 -10.85
CA GLY A 150 6.03 -0.17 -9.85
C GLY A 150 7.00 0.82 -10.49
N LEU A 151 7.72 0.41 -11.54
CA LEU A 151 8.63 1.28 -12.27
C LEU A 151 7.89 2.48 -12.89
N LEU A 152 6.76 2.24 -13.57
CA LEU A 152 5.98 3.29 -14.22
C LEU A 152 5.35 4.25 -13.22
N CYS A 153 4.80 3.75 -12.10
CA CYS A 153 4.25 4.60 -11.05
C CYS A 153 5.36 5.43 -10.38
N GLY A 154 6.49 4.81 -10.07
CA GLY A 154 7.66 5.51 -9.55
C GLY A 154 8.16 6.59 -10.51
N LEU A 155 8.30 6.27 -11.80
CA LEU A 155 8.74 7.24 -12.80
C LEU A 155 7.74 8.38 -12.97
N ALA A 156 6.43 8.09 -12.98
CA ALA A 156 5.40 9.12 -13.06
C ALA A 156 5.49 10.09 -11.87
N TYR A 157 5.61 9.59 -10.65
CA TYR A 157 5.79 10.43 -9.46
C TYR A 157 7.13 11.17 -9.45
N LEU A 158 8.20 10.55 -9.97
CA LEU A 158 9.50 11.21 -10.12
C LEU A 158 9.40 12.39 -11.09
N LEU A 159 8.72 12.21 -12.23
CA LEU A 159 8.48 13.29 -13.20
C LEU A 159 7.64 14.41 -12.58
N LEU A 160 6.61 14.08 -11.79
CA LEU A 160 5.85 15.07 -11.04
C LEU A 160 6.73 15.83 -10.04
N ALA A 161 7.60 15.12 -9.31
CA ALA A 161 8.54 15.75 -8.38
C ALA A 161 9.54 16.67 -9.09
N LEU A 162 10.10 16.24 -10.22
CA LEU A 162 11.04 17.04 -11.02
C LEU A 162 10.36 18.28 -11.65
N THR A 163 9.14 18.13 -12.16
CA THR A 163 8.38 19.27 -12.72
C THR A 163 7.90 20.24 -11.66
N SER A 164 7.66 19.76 -10.44
CA SER A 164 7.39 20.62 -9.28
C SER A 164 8.66 21.39 -8.88
N LEU A 165 9.80 20.71 -8.79
CA LEU A 165 11.09 21.31 -8.48
C LEU A 165 11.49 22.38 -9.51
N ALA A 166 11.27 22.10 -10.80
CA ALA A 166 11.50 23.07 -11.88
C ALA A 166 10.63 24.33 -11.75
N ARG A 167 9.46 24.24 -11.10
CA ARG A 167 8.57 25.36 -10.77
C ARG A 167 8.92 26.06 -9.45
N GLY A 168 10.02 25.68 -8.80
CA GLY A 168 10.49 26.29 -7.56
C GLY A 168 9.74 25.83 -6.31
N SER A 169 8.93 24.77 -6.39
CA SER A 169 8.19 24.22 -5.26
C SER A 169 8.51 22.74 -5.06
N LEU A 170 8.84 22.33 -3.84
CA LEU A 170 9.09 20.92 -3.51
C LEU A 170 7.81 20.24 -3.01
N ALA A 171 6.72 20.30 -3.81
CA ALA A 171 5.42 19.80 -3.39
C ALA A 171 5.34 18.27 -3.24
N ILE A 172 6.24 17.53 -3.90
CA ILE A 172 6.28 16.05 -3.87
C ILE A 172 7.66 15.60 -3.38
N GLY A 173 7.67 14.81 -2.31
CA GLY A 173 8.90 14.30 -1.72
C GLY A 173 9.41 13.06 -2.47
N LEU A 174 10.74 12.85 -2.44
CA LEU A 174 11.34 11.60 -2.95
C LEU A 174 10.83 10.35 -2.21
N GLY A 175 10.30 10.50 -1.00
CA GLY A 175 9.62 9.42 -0.28
C GLY A 175 8.36 8.94 -1.00
N ASP A 176 7.56 9.88 -1.54
CA ASP A 176 6.31 9.57 -2.25
C ASP A 176 6.58 8.82 -3.55
N VAL A 177 7.70 9.13 -4.22
CA VAL A 177 8.17 8.40 -5.40
C VAL A 177 8.41 6.92 -5.09
N LYS A 178 9.10 6.63 -3.97
CA LYS A 178 9.36 5.25 -3.52
C LYS A 178 8.07 4.55 -3.11
N LEU A 179 7.17 5.27 -2.44
CA LEU A 179 5.87 4.74 -2.05
C LEU A 179 5.01 4.43 -3.28
N ALA A 180 4.98 5.30 -4.29
CA ALA A 180 4.29 5.05 -5.55
C ALA A 180 4.83 3.81 -6.27
N ALA A 181 6.15 3.61 -6.26
CA ALA A 181 6.75 2.41 -6.82
C ALA A 181 6.36 1.14 -6.06
N LEU A 182 6.39 1.19 -4.72
CA LEU A 182 5.97 0.07 -3.86
C LEU A 182 4.49 -0.29 -4.08
N LEU A 183 3.59 0.70 -4.03
CA LEU A 183 2.15 0.50 -4.18
C LEU A 183 1.80 0.08 -5.61
N GLY A 184 2.45 0.68 -6.61
CA GLY A 184 2.30 0.31 -8.02
C GLY A 184 2.71 -1.14 -8.28
N ALA A 185 3.79 -1.60 -7.66
CA ALA A 185 4.21 -2.99 -7.76
C ALA A 185 3.21 -3.95 -7.11
N GLY A 186 2.69 -3.62 -5.92
CA GLY A 186 1.69 -4.44 -5.25
C GLY A 186 0.40 -4.55 -6.06
N LEU A 187 -0.05 -3.44 -6.65
CA LEU A 187 -1.24 -3.39 -7.50
C LEU A 187 -1.03 -4.09 -8.84
N GLY A 188 0.17 -4.00 -9.42
CA GLY A 188 0.47 -4.60 -10.72
C GLY A 188 0.33 -6.12 -10.74
N TRP A 189 0.45 -6.78 -9.58
CA TRP A 189 0.11 -8.20 -9.44
C TRP A 189 -1.35 -8.49 -9.78
N PHE A 190 -2.26 -7.62 -9.36
CA PHE A 190 -3.70 -7.68 -9.65
C PHE A 190 -4.08 -7.04 -10.99
N GLY A 191 -3.09 -6.54 -11.74
CA GLY A 191 -3.25 -6.00 -13.08
C GLY A 191 -3.41 -4.49 -13.18
N TRP A 192 -3.42 -4.04 -14.44
CA TRP A 192 -3.28 -2.62 -14.77
C TRP A 192 -4.47 -1.76 -14.32
N GLN A 193 -5.69 -2.31 -14.36
CA GLN A 193 -6.88 -1.59 -13.89
C GLN A 193 -6.78 -1.29 -12.39
N SER A 194 -6.30 -2.26 -11.59
CA SER A 194 -6.04 -2.08 -10.15
C SER A 194 -5.02 -0.97 -9.89
N VAL A 195 -3.96 -0.89 -10.72
CA VAL A 195 -2.95 0.18 -10.65
C VAL A 195 -3.57 1.55 -10.92
N VAL A 196 -4.31 1.68 -12.04
CA VAL A 196 -4.93 2.94 -12.44
C VAL A 196 -5.95 3.40 -11.40
N VAL A 197 -6.87 2.53 -10.99
CA VAL A 197 -7.88 2.83 -9.99
C VAL A 197 -7.22 3.20 -8.65
N GLY A 198 -6.23 2.44 -8.21
CA GLY A 198 -5.58 2.69 -6.93
C GLY A 198 -4.80 4.00 -6.89
N MET A 199 -4.03 4.29 -7.92
CA MET A 199 -3.26 5.55 -8.02
C MET A 199 -4.18 6.75 -8.19
N TYR A 200 -5.22 6.64 -9.02
CA TYR A 200 -6.20 7.71 -9.20
C TYR A 200 -7.00 7.98 -7.92
N ALA A 201 -7.47 6.93 -7.24
CA ALA A 201 -8.12 7.06 -5.93
C ALA A 201 -7.19 7.72 -4.91
N GLY A 202 -5.90 7.38 -4.91
CA GLY A 202 -4.90 8.01 -4.05
C GLY A 202 -4.77 9.52 -4.28
N VAL A 203 -4.73 9.95 -5.55
CA VAL A 203 -4.69 11.38 -5.92
C VAL A 203 -5.98 12.09 -5.52
N LEU A 204 -7.15 11.50 -5.79
CA LEU A 204 -8.44 12.08 -5.40
C LEU A 204 -8.56 12.23 -3.88
N LEU A 205 -8.23 11.18 -3.12
CA LEU A 205 -8.26 11.21 -1.66
C LEU A 205 -7.26 12.23 -1.10
N GLY A 206 -6.07 12.35 -1.71
CA GLY A 206 -5.09 13.37 -1.36
C GLY A 206 -5.63 14.78 -1.57
N GLY A 207 -6.30 15.03 -2.71
CA GLY A 207 -6.95 16.31 -3.01
C GLY A 207 -8.09 16.64 -2.04
N VAL A 208 -8.96 15.68 -1.72
CA VAL A 208 -10.05 15.85 -0.74
C VAL A 208 -9.47 16.12 0.65
N PHE A 209 -8.43 15.39 1.05
CA PHE A 209 -7.78 15.58 2.35
C PHE A 209 -7.14 16.97 2.46
N ALA A 210 -6.44 17.42 1.42
CA ALA A 210 -5.88 18.76 1.34
C ALA A 210 -6.97 19.84 1.41
N LEU A 211 -8.08 19.65 0.69
CA LEU A 211 -9.21 20.59 0.69
C LEU A 211 -9.85 20.68 2.09
N VAL A 212 -10.09 19.55 2.75
CA VAL A 212 -10.67 19.51 4.10
C VAL A 212 -9.76 20.24 5.10
N LEU A 213 -8.44 20.01 5.05
CA LEU A 213 -7.49 20.69 5.93
C LEU A 213 -7.41 22.20 5.67
N LEU A 214 -7.53 22.63 4.41
CA LEU A 214 -7.59 24.03 4.03
C LEU A 214 -8.88 24.70 4.54
N VAL A 215 -10.03 24.05 4.37
CA VAL A 215 -11.34 24.53 4.85
C VAL A 215 -11.35 24.63 6.38
N LEU A 216 -10.76 23.66 7.07
CA LEU A 216 -10.60 23.68 8.53
C LEU A 216 -9.52 24.66 9.02
N ARG A 217 -8.85 25.39 8.11
CA ARG A 217 -7.74 26.32 8.39
C ARG A 217 -6.62 25.69 9.22
N ARG A 218 -6.43 24.39 9.08
CA ARG A 218 -5.36 23.63 9.77
C ARG A 218 -4.04 23.68 9.02
N VAL A 219 -4.07 24.02 7.73
CA VAL A 219 -2.90 24.16 6.85
C VAL A 219 -3.05 25.44 6.03
N THR A 220 -1.94 26.14 5.79
CA THR A 220 -1.88 27.32 4.91
C THR A 220 -1.65 26.88 3.46
N PHE A 221 -2.07 27.72 2.50
CA PHE A 221 -1.77 27.47 1.08
C PHE A 221 -0.25 27.37 0.89
N GLY A 222 0.26 26.18 0.52
CA GLY A 222 1.70 25.90 0.42
C GLY A 222 2.34 25.17 1.62
N GLY A 223 1.57 24.75 2.63
CA GLY A 223 2.06 23.87 3.69
C GLY A 223 2.38 22.45 3.21
N HIS A 224 3.31 21.76 3.87
CA HIS A 224 3.63 20.36 3.58
C HIS A 224 2.50 19.46 4.09
N LEU A 225 1.84 18.73 3.19
CA LEU A 225 0.79 17.78 3.54
C LEU A 225 1.34 16.34 3.52
N PRO A 226 0.93 15.49 4.48
CA PRO A 226 1.31 14.07 4.47
C PRO A 226 0.54 13.38 3.34
N TYR A 227 1.24 13.07 2.24
CA TYR A 227 0.67 12.47 1.04
C TYR A 227 0.61 10.94 1.11
N GLY A 228 1.36 10.34 2.04
CA GLY A 228 1.46 8.89 2.21
C GLY A 228 0.13 8.20 2.55
N PRO A 229 -0.63 8.63 3.58
CA PRO A 229 -1.85 7.96 3.98
C PRO A 229 -2.93 7.92 2.88
N PRO A 230 -3.27 9.03 2.19
CA PRO A 230 -4.22 8.98 1.09
C PRO A 230 -3.80 8.06 -0.06
N MET A 231 -2.50 8.03 -0.42
CA MET A 231 -1.98 7.11 -1.43
C MET A 231 -2.16 5.64 -1.04
N MET A 232 -1.88 5.30 0.22
CA MET A 232 -2.04 3.93 0.72
C MET A 232 -3.50 3.50 0.76
N ILE A 233 -4.42 4.40 1.14
CA ILE A 233 -5.87 4.13 1.10
C ILE A 233 -6.31 3.92 -0.35
N GLY A 234 -5.87 4.77 -1.27
CA GLY A 234 -6.12 4.61 -2.70
C GLY A 234 -5.67 3.25 -3.22
N ALA A 235 -4.45 2.84 -2.88
CA ALA A 235 -3.94 1.52 -3.26
C ALA A 235 -4.77 0.36 -2.66
N LEU A 236 -5.22 0.47 -1.41
CA LEU A 236 -6.11 -0.55 -0.85
C LEU A 236 -7.44 -0.63 -1.62
N VAL A 237 -8.00 0.52 -2.01
CA VAL A 237 -9.22 0.59 -2.83
C VAL A 237 -8.99 -0.07 -4.19
N GLY A 238 -7.89 0.25 -4.87
CA GLY A 238 -7.53 -0.36 -6.16
C GLY A 238 -7.27 -1.87 -6.07
N ALA A 239 -6.73 -2.36 -4.96
CA ALA A 239 -6.49 -3.78 -4.75
C ALA A 239 -7.80 -4.57 -4.55
N VAL A 240 -8.78 -3.97 -3.89
CA VAL A 240 -10.06 -4.62 -3.51
C VAL A 240 -11.08 -4.55 -4.64
N LEU A 241 -11.08 -3.49 -5.43
CA LEU A 241 -12.01 -3.33 -6.55
C LEU A 241 -11.74 -4.39 -7.63
N PRO A 242 -12.80 -5.01 -8.19
CA PRO A 242 -12.62 -5.94 -9.29
C PRO A 242 -12.05 -5.21 -10.52
N PRO A 243 -11.20 -5.88 -11.32
CA PRO A 243 -10.64 -5.31 -12.54
C PRO A 243 -11.74 -4.79 -13.49
N ASP A 244 -12.88 -5.49 -13.54
CA ASP A 244 -14.00 -5.23 -14.43
C ASP A 244 -14.77 -3.92 -14.13
N VAL A 245 -14.40 -3.19 -13.07
CA VAL A 245 -15.05 -1.92 -12.71
C VAL A 245 -14.94 -0.90 -13.84
N LEU A 246 -13.82 -0.89 -14.57
CA LEU A 246 -13.64 0.03 -15.69
C LEU A 246 -14.33 -0.46 -16.98
N SER A 247 -14.52 -1.77 -17.16
CA SER A 247 -15.20 -2.30 -18.34
C SER A 247 -16.73 -2.16 -18.27
N GLY A 248 -17.30 -1.90 -17.09
CA GLY A 248 -18.72 -1.52 -16.97
C GLY A 248 -19.01 -0.04 -17.26
N LEU A 249 -17.97 0.79 -17.45
CA LEU A 249 -18.10 2.24 -17.68
C LEU A 249 -17.93 2.64 -19.15
N PHE A 250 -17.51 1.72 -20.02
CA PHE A 250 -17.30 1.90 -21.45
C PHE A 250 -17.98 0.77 -22.23
#